data_AF-A0A7C1ZXA8-F1
#
_entry.id   AF-A0A7C1ZXA8-F1
#
_cell.length_a   1.000
_cell.length_b   1.000
_cell.length_c   1.000
_cell.angle_alpha   90.00
_cell.angle_beta   90.00
_cell.angle_gamma   90.00
#
_symmetry.space_group_name_H-M   'P 1'
#
loop_
_entity.id
_entity.type
_entity.pdbx_description
1 polymer ?
#
loop_
_entity_poly.entity_id
_entity_poly.type
_entity_poly.pdbx_seq_one_letter_code
_entity_poly.pdbx_strand_id
1 'polypeptide(L)'
;MKKFSVIFPCTIVFIMFLVALFFFVNRNEEKNKVKINDFEITFDQEVDSSDMQLIVKAPETCVIGEMVTIDVTASNCDTYEWLVIPETVDYRTIMNGQETLFTSRTPGTYIFIIAGTRDGTLLPLKNITIIVERSIAPLIIIDNTFTIKVKNWLPANASPEILEKLAKSFERVASVGHKEVADLVKITALSNRGILGAQLEEYKPFLIAFSNHLKTNYAEATIDKHIELWFNLAAVLREIK
;
A
#
# COMPACT_ATOMS: atom_id res chain seq x y z
N MET A 1 -9.64 33.82 -39.20
CA MET A 1 -8.67 33.24 -38.23
C MET A 1 -9.17 31.86 -37.82
N LYS A 2 -8.23 30.89 -37.77
CA LYS A 2 -8.28 29.53 -37.19
C LYS A 2 -9.17 28.46 -37.85
N LYS A 3 -8.47 27.61 -38.61
CA LYS A 3 -8.78 26.20 -38.92
C LYS A 3 -8.51 25.32 -37.69
N PHE A 4 -9.38 24.34 -37.43
CA PHE A 4 -9.08 23.03 -36.79
C PHE A 4 -10.14 22.07 -37.35
N SER A 5 -9.90 21.43 -38.50
CA SER A 5 -9.30 20.09 -38.65
C SER A 5 -9.96 19.05 -37.74
N VAL A 6 -11.06 18.49 -38.26
CA VAL A 6 -11.65 17.22 -37.84
C VAL A 6 -10.75 16.11 -38.39
N ILE A 7 -9.99 15.48 -37.51
CA ILE A 7 -9.23 14.23 -37.71
C ILE A 7 -9.87 13.28 -36.68
N PHE A 8 -10.41 12.10 -36.96
CA PHE A 8 -10.68 11.31 -38.15
C PHE A 8 -11.36 10.05 -37.58
N PRO A 9 -12.49 9.54 -38.10
CA PRO A 9 -13.00 8.24 -37.69
C PRO A 9 -12.28 7.04 -38.36
N CYS A 10 -11.30 7.26 -39.24
CA CYS A 10 -10.62 6.12 -39.92
C CYS A 10 -9.49 5.45 -39.14
N THR A 11 -8.98 5.99 -38.03
CA THR A 11 -7.92 5.30 -37.26
C THR A 11 -8.44 4.05 -36.56
N ILE A 12 -9.68 4.06 -36.07
CA ILE A 12 -10.30 2.89 -35.42
C ILE A 12 -10.66 1.81 -36.45
N VAL A 13 -11.11 2.21 -37.65
CA VAL A 13 -11.43 1.28 -38.75
C VAL A 13 -10.16 0.62 -39.31
N PHE A 14 -9.04 1.35 -39.36
CA PHE A 14 -7.76 0.83 -39.86
C PHE A 14 -7.13 -0.21 -38.92
N ILE A 15 -7.24 -0.01 -37.59
CA ILE A 15 -6.75 -0.97 -36.59
C ILE A 15 -7.58 -2.25 -36.61
N MET A 16 -8.90 -2.17 -36.76
CA MET A 16 -9.74 -3.36 -36.91
C MET A 16 -9.49 -4.13 -38.21
N PHE A 17 -9.17 -3.44 -39.31
CA PHE A 17 -8.82 -4.09 -40.58
C PHE A 17 -7.47 -4.82 -40.50
N LEU A 18 -6.48 -4.25 -39.80
CA LEU A 18 -5.18 -4.88 -39.56
C LEU A 18 -5.28 -6.14 -38.70
N VAL A 19 -6.12 -6.13 -37.66
CA VAL A 19 -6.34 -7.31 -36.81
C VAL A 19 -7.07 -8.42 -37.57
N ALA A 20 -8.06 -8.08 -38.39
CA ALA A 20 -8.75 -9.05 -39.25
C ALA A 20 -7.81 -9.65 -40.32
N LEU A 21 -6.91 -8.86 -40.92
CA LEU A 21 -5.90 -9.35 -41.85
C LEU A 21 -4.90 -10.29 -41.15
N PHE A 22 -4.50 -9.98 -39.93
CA PHE A 22 -3.59 -10.81 -39.14
C PHE A 22 -4.20 -12.18 -38.81
N PHE A 23 -5.50 -12.23 -38.46
CA PHE A 23 -6.21 -13.49 -38.24
C PHE A 23 -6.55 -14.25 -39.54
N PHE A 24 -6.72 -13.55 -40.67
CA PHE A 24 -7.01 -14.18 -41.96
C PHE A 24 -5.75 -14.77 -42.61
N VAL A 25 -4.60 -14.09 -42.50
CA VAL A 25 -3.30 -14.59 -43.00
C VAL A 25 -2.83 -15.79 -42.17
N ASN A 26 -3.10 -15.82 -40.86
CA ASN A 26 -2.65 -16.91 -39.99
C ASN A 26 -3.52 -18.19 -40.06
N ARG A 27 -4.55 -18.24 -40.91
CA ARG A 27 -5.46 -19.40 -41.05
C ARG A 27 -5.28 -20.17 -42.37
N ASN A 28 -4.45 -19.71 -43.31
CA ASN A 28 -4.51 -20.21 -44.68
C ASN A 28 -3.18 -20.50 -45.39
N GLU A 29 -2.15 -20.96 -44.66
CA GLU A 29 -0.97 -21.55 -45.31
C GLU A 29 -0.60 -22.91 -44.69
N GLU A 30 -1.38 -23.94 -45.06
CA GLU A 30 -0.78 -25.23 -45.34
C GLU A 30 -0.95 -25.52 -46.83
N LYS A 31 0.19 -25.77 -47.49
CA LYS A 31 0.39 -26.38 -48.82
C LYS A 31 0.35 -25.43 -50.03
N ASN A 32 1.52 -24.97 -50.45
CA ASN A 32 2.19 -25.57 -51.62
C ASN A 32 3.61 -25.03 -51.81
N LYS A 33 4.54 -25.96 -52.06
CA LYS A 33 5.97 -25.74 -52.30
C LYS A 33 6.19 -25.05 -53.66
N VAL A 34 6.98 -24.00 -53.69
CA VAL A 34 7.82 -23.65 -54.84
C VAL A 34 9.22 -23.35 -54.32
N LYS A 35 10.20 -24.14 -54.76
CA LYS A 35 11.62 -23.90 -54.54
C LYS A 35 12.06 -22.70 -55.39
N ILE A 36 12.66 -21.70 -54.75
CA ILE A 36 13.64 -20.83 -55.38
C ILE A 36 14.89 -20.89 -54.50
N ASN A 37 15.98 -21.29 -55.14
CA ASN A 37 17.29 -21.49 -54.53
C ASN A 37 17.93 -20.16 -54.09
N ASP A 38 18.80 -20.30 -53.09
CA ASP A 38 19.96 -19.47 -52.78
C ASP A 38 19.72 -18.10 -52.14
N PHE A 39 19.41 -18.14 -50.83
CA PHE A 39 20.13 -17.35 -49.82
C PHE A 39 19.96 -18.05 -48.47
N GLU A 40 20.86 -18.99 -48.17
CA GLU A 40 20.95 -19.58 -46.83
C GLU A 40 21.69 -18.57 -45.94
N ILE A 41 20.94 -17.67 -45.30
CA ILE A 41 21.45 -16.99 -44.11
C ILE A 41 21.25 -17.98 -42.96
N THR A 42 22.29 -18.74 -42.65
CA THR A 42 22.41 -19.46 -41.39
C THR A 42 22.36 -18.46 -40.25
N PHE A 43 21.26 -18.46 -39.50
CA PHE A 43 21.27 -18.07 -38.09
C PHE A 43 21.25 -19.35 -37.26
N ASP A 44 22.36 -20.09 -37.30
CA ASP A 44 22.68 -20.94 -36.17
C ASP A 44 23.31 -20.05 -35.11
N GLN A 45 22.49 -19.64 -34.16
CA GLN A 45 22.99 -19.50 -32.80
C GLN A 45 21.85 -19.81 -31.84
N GLU A 46 21.88 -21.04 -31.31
CA GLU A 46 21.41 -21.32 -29.96
C GLU A 46 22.07 -20.29 -29.03
N VAL A 47 21.36 -19.21 -28.73
CA VAL A 47 21.68 -18.40 -27.57
C VAL A 47 21.03 -19.12 -26.41
N ASP A 48 21.86 -19.76 -25.61
CA ASP A 48 21.53 -20.32 -24.31
C ASP A 48 20.65 -19.30 -23.55
N SER A 49 19.33 -19.52 -23.58
CA SER A 49 18.33 -18.55 -23.11
C SER A 49 18.20 -18.55 -21.59
N SER A 50 19.25 -19.00 -20.90
CA SER A 50 19.29 -19.15 -19.45
C SER A 50 19.75 -17.87 -18.72
N ASP A 51 20.31 -16.88 -19.42
CA ASP A 51 20.96 -15.71 -18.80
C ASP A 51 20.28 -14.33 -19.02
N MET A 52 19.12 -14.28 -19.69
CA MET A 52 18.38 -13.02 -19.91
C MET A 52 17.08 -13.00 -19.10
N GLN A 53 17.17 -12.54 -17.85
CA GLN A 53 16.02 -12.48 -16.93
C GLN A 53 15.74 -11.05 -16.45
N LEU A 54 14.48 -10.63 -16.58
CA LEU A 54 13.94 -9.47 -15.88
C LEU A 54 13.55 -9.88 -14.46
N ILE A 55 14.38 -9.50 -13.49
CA ILE A 55 14.25 -9.79 -12.07
C ILE A 55 13.71 -8.53 -11.40
N VAL A 56 12.52 -8.65 -10.80
CA VAL A 56 11.85 -7.54 -10.12
C VAL A 56 11.71 -7.82 -8.65
N LYS A 57 12.14 -6.87 -7.82
CA LYS A 57 11.92 -6.83 -6.38
C LYS A 57 10.92 -5.73 -6.07
N ALA A 58 9.77 -6.13 -5.53
CA ALA A 58 8.71 -5.22 -5.15
C ALA A 58 7.97 -5.76 -3.93
N PRO A 59 7.42 -4.90 -3.05
CA PRO A 59 6.47 -5.35 -2.05
C PRO A 59 5.11 -5.65 -2.70
N GLU A 60 4.35 -6.57 -2.10
CA GLU A 60 2.98 -6.89 -2.53
C GLU A 60 1.95 -5.90 -1.96
N THR A 61 2.27 -5.28 -0.82
CA THR A 61 1.39 -4.39 -0.06
C THR A 61 2.16 -3.19 0.50
N CYS A 62 1.49 -2.04 0.65
CA CYS A 62 2.02 -0.88 1.38
C CYS A 62 0.87 -0.08 2.03
N VAL A 63 1.20 0.83 2.95
CA VAL A 63 0.21 1.74 3.55
C VAL A 63 0.16 3.09 2.83
N ILE A 64 -0.98 3.79 2.94
CA ILE A 64 -1.11 5.17 2.42
C ILE A 64 0.03 6.06 2.91
N GLY A 65 0.67 6.77 1.98
CA GLY A 65 1.79 7.68 2.25
C GLY A 65 3.14 7.00 2.45
N GLU A 66 3.20 5.66 2.47
CA GLU A 66 4.47 4.93 2.45
C GLU A 66 5.16 5.12 1.10
N MET A 67 6.48 5.27 1.13
CA MET A 67 7.30 5.28 -0.07
C MET A 67 7.72 3.84 -0.38
N VAL A 68 7.26 3.34 -1.51
CA VAL A 68 7.61 2.03 -2.03
C VAL A 68 8.70 2.15 -3.07
N THR A 69 9.70 1.28 -3.00
CA THR A 69 10.70 1.10 -4.05
C THR A 69 10.44 -0.20 -4.80
N ILE A 70 10.33 -0.10 -6.13
CA ILE A 70 10.33 -1.23 -7.05
C ILE A 70 11.69 -1.24 -7.75
N ASP A 71 12.44 -2.32 -7.60
CA ASP A 71 13.85 -2.42 -7.97
C ASP A 71 14.05 -3.54 -9.00
N VAL A 72 14.69 -3.20 -10.12
CA VAL A 72 15.09 -4.15 -11.17
C VAL A 72 16.58 -4.15 -11.44
N THR A 73 17.40 -3.63 -10.53
CA THR A 73 18.87 -3.56 -10.66
C THR A 73 19.55 -4.93 -10.81
N ALA A 74 18.90 -6.00 -10.32
CA ALA A 74 19.35 -7.38 -10.52
C ALA A 74 19.09 -7.91 -11.95
N SER A 75 18.37 -7.16 -12.79
CA SER A 75 18.09 -7.52 -14.17
C SER A 75 19.25 -7.18 -15.09
N ASN A 76 19.48 -8.03 -16.08
CA ASN A 76 20.49 -7.81 -17.11
C ASN A 76 19.88 -7.18 -18.38
N CYS A 77 19.31 -5.97 -18.24
CA CYS A 77 18.72 -5.21 -19.36
C CYS A 77 19.45 -3.88 -19.56
N ASP A 78 19.46 -3.40 -20.81
CA ASP A 78 20.07 -2.12 -21.21
C ASP A 78 19.12 -0.94 -21.00
N THR A 79 17.83 -1.14 -21.26
CA THR A 79 16.79 -0.11 -21.07
C THR A 79 15.57 -0.67 -20.37
N TYR A 80 14.83 0.23 -19.70
CA TYR A 80 13.62 -0.10 -18.94
C TYR A 80 12.52 0.91 -19.27
N GLU A 81 11.31 0.40 -19.50
CA GLU A 81 10.11 1.20 -19.71
C GLU A 81 9.02 0.77 -18.72
N TRP A 82 8.36 1.76 -18.12
CA TRP A 82 7.39 1.55 -17.05
C TRP A 82 6.02 2.08 -17.42
N LEU A 83 4.98 1.33 -17.06
CA LEU A 83 3.59 1.75 -17.13
C LEU A 83 2.92 1.46 -15.78
N VAL A 84 2.12 2.41 -15.28
CA VAL A 84 1.35 2.25 -14.04
C VAL A 84 -0.14 2.37 -14.32
N ILE A 85 -0.92 1.47 -13.71
CA ILE A 85 -2.38 1.42 -13.81
C ILE A 85 -2.98 1.35 -12.41
N PRO A 86 -3.91 2.25 -12.02
CA PRO A 86 -4.33 3.43 -12.77
C PRO A 86 -3.16 4.43 -12.94
N GLU A 87 -3.25 5.28 -13.96
CA GLU A 87 -2.28 6.35 -14.14
C GLU A 87 -2.22 7.23 -12.89
N THR A 88 -1.00 7.54 -12.45
CA THR A 88 -0.76 8.36 -11.27
C THR A 88 0.45 9.26 -11.50
N VAL A 89 0.45 10.42 -10.86
CA VAL A 89 1.59 11.35 -10.84
C VAL A 89 2.51 11.10 -9.64
N ASP A 90 2.10 10.25 -8.70
CA ASP A 90 2.79 9.98 -7.44
C ASP A 90 3.82 8.83 -7.59
N TYR A 91 4.47 8.75 -8.75
CA TYR A 91 5.60 7.85 -8.99
C TYR A 91 6.68 8.53 -9.80
N ARG A 92 7.92 8.06 -9.65
CA ARG A 92 9.05 8.50 -10.48
C ARG A 92 10.05 7.37 -10.66
N THR A 93 10.63 7.30 -11.85
CA THR A 93 11.77 6.43 -12.13
C THR A 93 13.07 7.15 -11.79
N ILE A 94 14.03 6.42 -11.24
CA ILE A 94 15.38 6.89 -10.94
C ILE A 94 16.39 5.86 -11.49
N MET A 95 17.69 6.18 -11.40
CA MET A 95 18.77 5.28 -11.83
C MET A 95 18.57 4.76 -13.26
N ASN A 96 18.30 5.66 -14.21
CA ASN A 96 18.06 5.33 -15.61
C ASN A 96 16.93 4.30 -15.83
N GLY A 97 15.90 4.30 -14.98
CA GLY A 97 14.75 3.40 -15.09
C GLY A 97 14.90 2.07 -14.35
N GLN A 98 16.02 1.83 -13.64
CA GLN A 98 16.22 0.61 -12.86
C GLN A 98 15.46 0.58 -11.54
N GLU A 99 15.07 1.74 -11.02
CA GLU A 99 14.27 1.83 -9.80
C GLU A 99 13.07 2.76 -10.02
N THR A 100 11.92 2.37 -9.49
CA THR A 100 10.72 3.20 -9.43
C THR A 100 10.35 3.45 -7.98
N LEU A 101 10.24 4.73 -7.62
CA LEU A 101 9.68 5.16 -6.35
C LEU A 101 8.19 5.45 -6.55
N PHE A 102 7.35 4.90 -5.68
CA PHE A 102 5.91 5.04 -5.74
C PHE A 102 5.34 5.35 -4.36
N THR A 103 4.34 6.23 -4.31
CA THR A 103 3.51 6.42 -3.13
C THR A 103 2.06 6.65 -3.56
N SER A 104 1.12 6.46 -2.64
CA SER A 104 -0.28 6.75 -2.90
C SER A 104 -0.93 7.48 -1.73
N ARG A 105 -1.78 8.46 -2.07
CA ARG A 105 -2.62 9.20 -1.11
C ARG A 105 -3.92 8.47 -0.79
N THR A 106 -4.30 7.48 -1.61
CA THR A 106 -5.58 6.79 -1.51
C THR A 106 -5.40 5.28 -1.50
N PRO A 107 -6.24 4.54 -0.77
CA PRO A 107 -6.22 3.09 -0.81
C PRO A 107 -6.67 2.59 -2.18
N GLY A 108 -6.12 1.47 -2.64
CA GLY A 108 -6.42 0.92 -3.96
C GLY A 108 -5.36 -0.06 -4.44
N THR A 109 -5.57 -0.61 -5.63
CA THR A 109 -4.63 -1.53 -6.27
C THR A 109 -3.95 -0.83 -7.44
N TYR A 110 -2.62 -0.90 -7.47
CA TYR A 110 -1.80 -0.38 -8.55
C TYR A 110 -1.05 -1.54 -9.22
N ILE A 111 -1.04 -1.54 -10.55
CA ILE A 111 -0.33 -2.50 -11.37
C ILE A 111 0.78 -1.74 -12.09
N PHE A 112 2.02 -2.12 -11.81
CA PHE A 112 3.19 -1.67 -12.55
C PHE A 112 3.53 -2.73 -13.58
N ILE A 113 3.65 -2.32 -14.84
CA ILE A 113 4.10 -3.16 -15.93
C ILE A 113 5.46 -2.64 -16.34
N ILE A 114 6.45 -3.53 -16.36
CA ILE A 114 7.80 -3.20 -16.78
C ILE A 114 8.20 -4.03 -18.01
N ALA A 115 8.81 -3.34 -18.96
CA ALA A 115 9.49 -3.89 -20.12
C ALA A 115 11.00 -3.62 -19.99
N GLY A 116 11.81 -4.62 -20.34
CA GLY A 116 13.26 -4.46 -20.46
C GLY A 116 13.72 -4.86 -21.86
N THR A 117 14.72 -4.17 -22.41
CA THR A 117 15.39 -4.62 -23.63
C THR A 117 16.85 -4.95 -23.36
N ARG A 118 17.37 -5.97 -24.03
CA ARG A 118 18.79 -6.36 -24.00
C ARG A 118 19.24 -6.68 -25.41
N ASP A 119 20.32 -6.04 -25.86
CA ASP A 119 20.87 -6.23 -27.21
C ASP A 119 19.82 -6.03 -28.32
N GLY A 120 18.90 -5.07 -28.11
CA GLY A 120 17.79 -4.77 -29.02
C GLY A 120 16.61 -5.75 -28.97
N THR A 121 16.68 -6.79 -28.15
CA THR A 121 15.60 -7.78 -27.96
C THR A 121 14.75 -7.43 -26.75
N LEU A 122 13.42 -7.43 -26.93
CA LEU A 122 12.47 -7.21 -25.86
C LEU A 122 12.32 -8.48 -24.99
N LEU A 123 12.52 -8.33 -23.68
CA LEU A 123 12.29 -9.41 -22.72
C LEU A 123 10.81 -9.54 -22.36
N PRO A 124 10.36 -10.70 -21.87
CA PRO A 124 9.00 -10.88 -21.39
C PRO A 124 8.59 -9.85 -20.33
N LEU A 125 7.43 -9.22 -20.53
CA LEU A 125 6.89 -8.21 -19.62
C LEU A 125 6.65 -8.80 -18.21
N LYS A 126 6.87 -7.98 -17.18
CA LYS A 126 6.54 -8.31 -15.79
C LYS A 126 5.47 -7.37 -15.27
N ASN A 127 4.47 -7.95 -14.61
CA ASN A 127 3.42 -7.22 -13.92
C ASN A 127 3.65 -7.33 -12.41
N ILE A 128 3.64 -6.20 -11.72
CA ILE A 128 3.76 -6.07 -10.27
C ILE A 128 2.48 -5.46 -9.75
N THR A 129 1.80 -6.17 -8.85
CA THR A 129 0.60 -5.66 -8.19
C THR A 129 0.95 -5.20 -6.79
N ILE A 130 0.67 -3.93 -6.49
CA ILE A 130 0.84 -3.34 -5.16
C ILE A 130 -0.54 -2.96 -4.64
N ILE A 131 -0.90 -3.51 -3.47
CA ILE A 131 -2.13 -3.16 -2.77
C ILE A 131 -1.80 -2.08 -1.74
N VAL A 132 -2.36 -0.88 -1.94
CA VAL A 132 -2.28 0.23 -0.99
C VAL A 132 -3.42 0.09 0.00
N GLU A 133 -3.06 -0.30 1.23
CA GLU A 133 -3.99 -0.44 2.33
C GLU A 133 -4.18 0.90 3.04
N ARG A 134 -5.38 1.13 3.58
CA ARG A 134 -5.55 2.20 4.56
C ARG A 134 -4.64 1.87 5.73
N SER A 135 -3.83 2.83 6.17
CA SER A 135 -3.15 2.69 7.45
C SER A 135 -4.23 2.52 8.53
N ILE A 136 -4.42 1.27 8.95
CA ILE A 136 -5.15 0.94 10.17
C ILE A 136 -4.22 1.13 11.39
N ALA A 137 -2.93 1.39 11.13
CA ALA A 137 -2.00 1.85 12.14
C ALA A 137 -2.42 3.27 12.56
N PRO A 138 -2.77 3.49 13.82
CA PRO A 138 -3.15 4.79 14.33
C PRO A 138 -1.94 5.72 14.27
N LEU A 139 -2.15 6.96 13.84
CA LEU A 139 -1.20 8.03 14.10
C LEU A 139 -1.03 8.17 15.61
N ILE A 140 0.07 7.65 16.17
CA ILE A 140 0.41 7.82 17.57
C ILE A 140 1.04 9.22 17.71
N ILE A 141 0.21 10.22 18.01
CA ILE A 141 0.68 11.57 18.34
C ILE A 141 0.82 11.66 19.86
N ILE A 142 2.05 11.48 20.37
CA ILE A 142 2.33 11.72 21.79
C ILE A 142 2.40 13.23 22.01
N ASP A 143 1.26 13.83 22.32
CA ASP A 143 1.18 15.22 22.76
C ASP A 143 1.62 15.31 24.22
N ASN A 144 2.71 16.05 24.48
CA ASN A 144 3.22 16.33 25.82
C ASN A 144 2.12 16.84 26.78
N THR A 145 1.14 17.59 26.28
CA THR A 145 0.00 18.08 27.07
C THR A 145 -0.92 16.94 27.50
N PHE A 146 -1.20 16.00 26.59
CA PHE A 146 -2.01 14.81 26.89
C PHE A 146 -1.27 13.86 27.84
N THR A 147 0.03 13.65 27.64
CA THR A 147 0.88 12.88 28.55
C THR A 147 0.86 13.44 29.98
N ILE A 148 0.98 14.76 30.14
CA ILE A 148 0.90 15.41 31.46
C ILE A 148 -0.49 15.20 32.09
N LYS A 149 -1.56 15.31 31.31
CA LYS A 149 -2.93 15.06 31.79
C LYS A 149 -3.09 13.62 32.29
N VAL A 150 -2.69 12.63 31.49
CA VAL A 150 -2.79 11.21 31.86
C VAL A 150 -1.97 10.91 33.13
N LYS A 151 -0.75 11.44 33.25
CA LYS A 151 0.06 11.32 34.48
C LYS A 151 -0.66 11.85 35.71
N ASN A 152 -1.32 13.00 35.59
CA ASN A 152 -2.06 13.61 36.71
C ASN A 152 -3.36 12.87 37.08
N TRP A 153 -3.87 12.02 36.20
CA TRP A 153 -5.09 11.24 36.45
C TRP A 153 -4.80 9.91 37.14
N LEU A 154 -3.58 9.39 36.98
CA LEU A 154 -3.15 8.13 37.55
C LEU A 154 -2.87 8.25 39.06
N PRO A 155 -2.97 7.15 39.81
CA PRO A 155 -2.54 7.12 41.20
C PRO A 155 -1.03 7.37 41.29
N ALA A 156 -0.59 8.04 42.36
CA ALA A 156 0.81 8.43 42.55
C ALA A 156 1.79 7.24 42.56
N ASN A 157 1.31 6.06 42.95
CA ASN A 157 2.03 4.80 43.07
C ASN A 157 1.63 3.79 41.99
N ALA A 158 1.18 4.26 40.82
CA ALA A 158 0.81 3.39 39.71
C ALA A 158 1.96 2.45 39.33
N SER A 159 1.74 1.13 39.42
CA SER A 159 2.80 0.17 39.08
C SER A 159 2.98 0.07 37.55
N PRO A 160 4.22 -0.02 37.05
CA PRO A 160 4.48 -0.21 35.62
C PRO A 160 3.79 -1.45 35.03
N GLU A 161 3.63 -2.51 35.82
CA GLU A 161 2.95 -3.74 35.37
C GLU A 161 1.46 -3.50 35.09
N ILE A 162 0.78 -2.74 35.95
CA ILE A 162 -0.63 -2.39 35.75
C ILE A 162 -0.78 -1.42 34.59
N LEU A 163 0.13 -0.45 34.45
CA LEU A 163 0.13 0.47 33.31
C LEU A 163 0.30 -0.27 31.99
N GLU A 164 1.21 -1.25 31.91
CA GLU A 164 1.38 -2.08 30.71
C GLU A 164 0.14 -2.94 30.41
N LYS A 165 -0.49 -3.54 31.44
CA LYS A 165 -1.74 -4.30 31.25
C LYS A 165 -2.86 -3.39 30.74
N LEU A 166 -3.01 -2.18 31.30
CA LEU A 166 -3.97 -1.20 30.82
C LEU A 166 -3.65 -0.76 29.39
N ALA A 167 -2.39 -0.46 29.07
CA ALA A 167 -1.98 -0.10 27.70
C ALA A 167 -2.41 -1.18 26.69
N LYS A 168 -2.06 -2.44 26.96
CA LYS A 168 -2.48 -3.58 26.13
C LYS A 168 -4.01 -3.72 26.03
N SER A 169 -4.74 -3.39 27.10
CA SER A 169 -6.21 -3.34 27.10
C SER A 169 -6.72 -2.36 26.05
N PHE A 170 -6.25 -1.11 26.12
CA PHE A 170 -6.70 -0.05 25.23
C PHE A 170 -6.37 -0.36 23.76
N GLU A 171 -5.16 -0.86 23.46
CA GLU A 171 -4.80 -1.28 22.10
C GLU A 171 -5.66 -2.43 21.60
N ARG A 172 -5.78 -3.50 22.40
CA ARG A 172 -6.57 -4.66 22.02
C ARG A 172 -8.01 -4.25 21.73
N VAL A 173 -8.60 -3.40 22.58
CA VAL A 173 -9.95 -2.92 22.35
C VAL A 173 -9.99 -2.10 21.06
N ALA A 174 -9.06 -1.17 20.83
CA ALA A 174 -9.05 -0.36 19.61
C ALA A 174 -8.87 -1.19 18.33
N SER A 175 -8.12 -2.30 18.35
CA SER A 175 -7.88 -3.18 17.20
C SER A 175 -9.07 -4.05 16.77
N VAL A 176 -10.16 -4.14 17.54
CA VAL A 176 -11.28 -5.07 17.27
C VAL A 176 -12.19 -4.60 16.12
N GLY A 177 -12.04 -3.37 15.61
CA GLY A 177 -12.81 -2.88 14.47
C GLY A 177 -14.25 -2.50 14.83
N HIS A 178 -14.41 -1.58 15.79
CA HIS A 178 -15.72 -1.12 16.27
C HIS A 178 -16.45 -0.26 15.23
N LYS A 179 -17.78 -0.39 15.19
CA LYS A 179 -18.65 0.46 14.35
C LYS A 179 -19.25 1.62 15.13
N GLU A 180 -19.38 1.49 16.45
CA GLU A 180 -19.99 2.48 17.32
C GLU A 180 -19.08 2.81 18.51
N VAL A 181 -19.06 4.09 18.90
CA VAL A 181 -18.28 4.58 20.05
C VAL A 181 -18.79 3.98 21.36
N ALA A 182 -20.10 3.74 21.46
CA ALA A 182 -20.70 3.14 22.65
C ALA A 182 -20.14 1.73 22.93
N ASP A 183 -19.94 0.92 21.89
CA ASP A 183 -19.35 -0.41 22.01
C ASP A 183 -17.89 -0.34 22.43
N LEU A 184 -17.10 0.55 21.81
CA LEU A 184 -15.70 0.79 22.19
C LEU A 184 -15.59 1.12 23.69
N VAL A 185 -16.38 2.08 24.17
CA VAL A 185 -16.37 2.51 25.57
C VAL A 185 -16.83 1.38 26.51
N LYS A 186 -17.89 0.65 26.14
CA LYS A 186 -18.41 -0.47 26.94
C LYS A 186 -17.39 -1.59 27.08
N ILE A 187 -16.77 -2.01 25.99
CA ILE A 187 -15.77 -3.08 25.98
C ILE A 187 -14.51 -2.64 26.76
N THR A 188 -14.11 -1.38 26.63
CA THR A 188 -13.02 -0.79 27.41
C THR A 188 -13.32 -0.85 28.91
N ALA A 189 -14.52 -0.46 29.33
CA ALA A 189 -14.91 -0.49 30.74
C ALA A 189 -14.89 -1.91 31.31
N LEU A 190 -15.39 -2.89 30.56
CA LEU A 190 -15.35 -4.30 30.96
C LEU A 190 -13.91 -4.84 31.06
N SER A 191 -13.09 -4.55 30.06
CA SER A 191 -11.69 -4.98 30.00
C SER A 191 -10.87 -4.37 31.16
N ASN A 192 -11.01 -3.07 31.40
CA ASN A 192 -10.29 -2.38 32.47
C ASN A 192 -10.76 -2.83 33.85
N ARG A 193 -12.06 -3.11 34.04
CA ARG A 193 -12.56 -3.70 35.30
C ARG A 193 -11.92 -5.05 35.59
N GLY A 194 -11.76 -5.90 34.57
CA GLY A 194 -11.10 -7.19 34.71
C GLY A 194 -9.61 -7.08 35.06
N ILE A 195 -8.91 -6.10 34.46
CA ILE A 195 -7.48 -5.87 34.70
C ILE A 195 -7.23 -5.30 36.09
N LEU A 196 -8.02 -4.30 36.49
CA LEU A 196 -7.82 -3.58 37.74
C LEU A 196 -8.23 -4.41 38.96
N GLY A 197 -9.28 -5.23 38.86
CA GLY A 197 -9.72 -6.11 39.95
C GLY A 197 -9.84 -5.36 41.29
N ALA A 198 -9.05 -5.77 42.29
CA ALA A 198 -9.03 -5.15 43.62
C ALA A 198 -8.50 -3.70 43.63
N GLN A 199 -7.73 -3.28 42.62
CA GLN A 199 -7.17 -1.93 42.48
C GLN A 199 -8.13 -0.95 41.80
N LEU A 200 -9.37 -1.38 41.49
CA LEU A 200 -10.32 -0.55 40.76
C LEU A 200 -10.62 0.78 41.48
N GLU A 201 -10.77 0.77 42.81
CA GLU A 201 -11.06 2.01 43.55
C GLU A 201 -9.90 3.01 43.49
N GLU A 202 -8.65 2.53 43.48
CA GLU A 202 -7.45 3.37 43.35
C GLU A 202 -7.36 4.03 41.97
N TYR A 203 -7.77 3.31 40.91
CA TYR A 203 -7.74 3.80 39.52
C TYR A 203 -9.04 4.48 39.07
N LYS A 204 -10.04 4.59 39.96
CA LYS A 204 -11.31 5.26 39.67
C LYS A 204 -11.15 6.74 39.26
N PRO A 205 -10.27 7.55 39.87
CA PRO A 205 -10.03 8.92 39.42
C PRO A 205 -9.56 8.96 37.96
N PHE A 206 -8.68 8.04 37.56
CA PHE A 206 -8.22 7.91 36.18
C PHE A 206 -9.37 7.62 35.21
N LEU A 207 -10.21 6.64 35.53
CA LEU A 207 -11.34 6.27 34.67
C LEU A 207 -12.36 7.40 34.53
N ILE A 208 -12.64 8.12 35.62
CA ILE A 208 -13.54 9.28 35.62
C ILE A 208 -12.94 10.42 34.79
N ALA A 209 -11.66 10.75 35.00
CA ALA A 209 -10.99 11.81 34.28
C ALA A 209 -10.92 11.53 32.77
N PHE A 210 -10.61 10.29 32.39
CA PHE A 210 -10.63 9.88 30.99
C PHE A 210 -12.05 9.96 30.41
N SER A 211 -13.08 9.49 31.12
CA SER A 211 -14.47 9.62 30.67
C SER A 211 -14.88 11.09 30.47
N ASN A 212 -14.49 11.98 31.37
CA ASN A 212 -14.75 13.42 31.23
C ASN A 212 -13.97 14.00 30.05
N HIS A 213 -12.73 13.59 29.83
CA HIS A 213 -11.93 14.02 28.68
C HIS A 213 -12.63 13.67 27.35
N LEU A 214 -13.21 12.47 27.24
CA LEU A 214 -14.00 12.05 26.08
C LEU A 214 -15.22 12.95 25.89
N LYS A 215 -16.00 13.17 26.94
CA LYS A 215 -17.22 14.00 26.89
C LYS A 215 -16.91 15.46 26.51
N THR A 216 -15.78 16.00 26.94
CA THR A 216 -15.44 17.40 26.68
C THR A 216 -14.80 17.61 25.31
N ASN A 217 -13.93 16.69 24.86
CA ASN A 217 -13.08 16.93 23.68
C ASN A 217 -13.43 16.05 22.49
N TYR A 218 -14.21 14.98 22.70
CA TYR A 218 -14.50 13.96 21.69
C TYR A 218 -16.00 13.65 21.54
N ALA A 219 -16.90 14.47 22.10
CA ALA A 219 -18.34 14.22 22.05
C ALA A 219 -18.91 14.05 20.63
N GLU A 220 -18.37 14.81 19.66
CA GLU A 220 -18.76 14.77 18.26
C GLU A 220 -17.70 14.09 17.37
N ALA A 221 -16.68 13.47 17.97
CA ALA A 221 -15.60 12.85 17.23
C ALA A 221 -16.03 11.54 16.56
N THR A 222 -15.46 11.25 15.40
CA THR A 222 -15.70 10.00 14.67
C THR A 222 -15.17 8.79 15.44
N ILE A 223 -15.62 7.59 15.07
CA ILE A 223 -15.11 6.35 15.65
C ILE A 223 -13.59 6.22 15.45
N ASP A 224 -13.08 6.58 14.28
CA ASP A 224 -11.64 6.54 13.97
C ASP A 224 -10.84 7.45 14.92
N LYS A 225 -11.37 8.63 15.27
CA LYS A 225 -10.73 9.54 16.21
C LYS A 225 -10.73 9.03 17.65
N HIS A 226 -11.75 8.26 18.04
CA HIS A 226 -11.75 7.56 19.32
C HIS A 226 -10.73 6.41 19.32
N ILE A 227 -10.66 5.64 18.24
CA ILE A 227 -9.67 4.56 18.08
C ILE A 227 -8.25 5.13 18.20
N GLU A 228 -7.93 6.22 17.48
CA GLU A 228 -6.65 6.93 17.58
C GLU A 228 -6.31 7.34 19.02
N LEU A 229 -7.28 7.91 19.75
CA LEU A 229 -7.10 8.28 21.16
C LEU A 229 -6.79 7.08 22.06
N TRP A 230 -7.38 5.92 21.81
CA TRP A 230 -7.12 4.71 22.62
C TRP A 230 -5.69 4.22 22.44
N PHE A 231 -5.21 4.23 21.20
CA PHE A 231 -3.82 3.88 20.91
C PHE A 231 -2.85 4.93 21.46
N ASN A 232 -3.20 6.21 21.40
CA ASN A 232 -2.41 7.27 22.02
C ASN A 232 -2.33 7.09 23.54
N LEU A 233 -3.47 6.82 24.21
CA LEU A 233 -3.50 6.54 25.64
C LEU A 233 -2.64 5.32 25.99
N ALA A 234 -2.70 4.26 25.19
CA ALA A 234 -1.85 3.09 25.40
C ALA A 234 -0.36 3.42 25.30
N ALA A 235 0.05 4.18 24.28
CA ALA A 235 1.43 4.64 24.14
C ALA A 235 1.87 5.47 25.35
N VAL A 236 1.05 6.44 25.76
CA VAL A 236 1.31 7.29 26.94
C VAL A 236 1.49 6.43 28.20
N LEU A 237 0.62 5.45 28.43
CA LEU A 237 0.72 4.57 29.60
C LEU A 237 2.05 3.80 29.66
N ARG A 238 2.64 3.43 28.51
CA ARG A 238 3.95 2.76 28.45
C ARG A 238 5.14 3.67 28.69
N GLU A 239 4.99 4.95 28.38
CA GLU A 239 6.05 5.94 28.59
C GLU A 239 6.15 6.40 30.04
N ILE A 240 5.09 6.24 30.81
CA ILE A 240 5.06 6.57 32.24
C ILE A 240 5.87 5.50 32.98
N LYS A 241 7.11 5.86 33.30
CA LYS A 241 8.05 5.09 34.13
C LYS A 241 8.04 5.55 35.58
#